data_AF-A0AAD6DG66-F1
#
_entry.id   AF-A0AAD6DG66-F1
#
_cell.length_a   1.000
_cell.length_b   1.000
_cell.length_c   1.000
_cell.angle_alpha   90.00
_cell.angle_beta   90.00
_cell.angle_gamma   90.00
#
_symmetry.space_group_name_H-M   'P 1'
#
loop_
_entity.id
_entity.type
_entity.pdbx_description
1 polymer ?
#
loop_
_entity_poly.entity_id
_entity_poly.type
_entity_poly.pdbx_seq_one_letter_code
_entity_poly.pdbx_strand_id
1 'polypeptide(L)' 'MSPLLHAQRICSIALNNERRECWDPVLLASFLTAARRMTHESQQQEILRGFERIRRVTGWDASDFLHDLQEEWGLLDS' A
#
# COMPACT_ATOMS: atom_id res chain seq x y z
N MET A 1 -18.81 1.80 11.10
CA MET A 1 -17.57 2.27 10.46
C MET A 1 -17.71 2.10 8.96
N SER A 2 -17.30 3.07 8.13
CA SER A 2 -17.32 2.89 6.67
C SER A 2 -16.16 2.01 6.20
N PRO A 3 -16.33 1.22 5.11
CA PRO A 3 -15.25 0.41 4.55
C PRO A 3 -14.03 1.25 4.13
N LEU A 4 -14.25 2.45 3.59
CA LEU A 4 -13.16 3.37 3.22
C LEU A 4 -12.36 3.83 4.45
N LEU A 5 -13.04 4.21 5.53
CA LEU A 5 -12.36 4.62 6.76
C LEU A 5 -11.57 3.45 7.39
N HIS A 6 -12.09 2.23 7.30
CA HIS A 6 -11.35 1.04 7.75
C HIS A 6 -10.08 0.80 6.91
N ALA A 7 -10.19 0.92 5.58
CA ALA A 7 -9.05 0.78 4.68
C ALA A 7 -7.97 1.85 4.93
N GLN A 8 -8.38 3.11 5.15
CA GLN A 8 -7.47 4.20 5.49
C GLN A 8 -6.70 3.89 6.79
N ARG A 9 -7.38 3.37 7.82
CA ARG A 9 -6.72 2.98 9.08
C ARG A 9 -5.70 1.86 8.88
N ILE A 10 -6.01 0.83 8.10
CA ILE A 10 -5.06 -0.24 7.78
C ILE A 10 -3.83 0.34 7.08
N CYS A 11 -4.02 1.21 6.08
CA CYS A 11 -2.93 1.86 5.38
C CYS A 11 -2.07 2.69 6.32
N SER A 12 -2.67 3.54 7.16
CA SER A 12 -1.93 4.34 8.13
C SER A 12 -1.15 3.48 9.12
N ILE A 13 -1.73 2.40 9.65
CA ILE A 13 -1.03 1.48 10.56
C ILE A 13 0.19 0.86 9.85
N ALA A 14 -0.01 0.31 8.65
CA ALA A 14 1.06 -0.32 7.90
C ALA A 14 2.20 0.66 7.56
N LEU A 15 1.87 1.88 7.12
CA LEU A 15 2.86 2.89 6.74
C LEU A 15 3.71 3.40 7.91
N ASN A 16 3.23 3.26 9.15
CA ASN A 16 3.98 3.62 10.36
C ASN A 16 4.91 2.49 10.84
N ASN A 17 4.93 1.32 10.19
CA ASN A 17 5.86 0.24 10.53
C ASN A 17 7.24 0.49 9.89
N GLU A 18 8.21 0.85 10.73
CA GLU A 18 9.53 1.30 10.27
C GLU A 18 10.59 0.19 10.20
N ARG A 19 10.34 -0.96 10.84
CA ARG A 19 11.32 -2.04 11.04
C ARG A 19 10.89 -3.30 10.30
N ARG A 20 11.86 -4.11 9.88
CA ARG A 20 11.64 -5.33 9.09
C ARG A 20 10.78 -6.34 9.83
N GLU A 21 10.99 -6.49 11.12
CA GLU A 21 10.28 -7.42 12.00
C GLU A 21 8.78 -7.10 12.16
N CYS A 22 8.34 -5.90 11.78
CA CYS A 22 6.93 -5.53 11.78
C CYS A 22 6.20 -6.00 10.52
N TRP A 23 6.92 -6.51 9.52
CA TRP A 23 6.36 -6.93 8.24
C TRP A 23 6.32 -8.45 8.12
N ASP A 24 5.12 -8.96 7.84
CA ASP A 24 4.88 -10.32 7.40
C ASP A 24 4.04 -10.28 6.10
N PRO A 25 3.97 -11.40 5.35
CA PRO A 25 3.20 -11.45 4.10
C PRO A 25 1.71 -11.11 4.26
N VAL A 26 1.11 -11.40 5.42
CA VAL A 26 -0.30 -11.09 5.71
C VAL A 26 -0.49 -9.59 5.88
N LEU A 27 0.43 -8.90 6.56
CA LEU A 27 0.40 -7.45 6.66
C LEU A 27 0.55 -6.80 5.27
N LEU A 28 1.47 -7.28 4.44
CA LEU A 28 1.64 -6.76 3.08
C LEU A 28 0.35 -6.95 2.25
N ALA A 29 -0.25 -8.13 2.29
CA ALA A 29 -1.50 -8.41 1.58
C ALA A 29 -2.67 -7.55 2.10
N SER A 30 -2.75 -7.34 3.42
CA SER A 30 -3.75 -6.48 4.05
C SER A 30 -3.59 -5.02 3.63
N PHE A 31 -2.34 -4.55 3.56
CA PHE A 31 -2.00 -3.22 3.08
C PHE A 31 -2.38 -3.03 1.61
N LEU A 32 -2.00 -3.97 0.73
CA LEU A 32 -2.40 -3.99 -0.68
C LEU A 32 -3.93 -3.96 -0.86
N THR A 33 -4.64 -4.81 -0.12
CA THR A 33 -6.10 -4.90 -0.20
C THR A 33 -6.77 -3.60 0.24
N ALA A 34 -6.26 -2.97 1.30
CA ALA A 34 -6.77 -1.69 1.78
C ALA A 34 -6.44 -0.55 0.80
N ALA A 35 -5.24 -0.55 0.22
CA ALA A 35 -4.76 0.47 -0.70
C ALA A 35 -5.67 0.64 -1.92
N ARG A 36 -6.20 -0.47 -2.48
CA ARG A 36 -7.14 -0.45 -3.62
C ARG A 36 -8.37 0.43 -3.42
N ARG A 37 -8.72 0.76 -2.18
CA ARG A 37 -9.86 1.65 -1.85
C ARG A 37 -9.51 3.15 -1.91
N MET A 38 -8.23 3.53 -2.09
CA MET A 38 -7.83 4.93 -2.12
C MET A 38 -8.19 5.58 -3.45
N THR A 39 -8.93 6.68 -3.40
CA THR A 39 -9.38 7.44 -4.58
C THR A 39 -8.73 8.81 -4.69
N HIS A 40 -8.04 9.27 -3.63
CA HIS A 40 -7.37 10.56 -3.63
C HIS A 40 -5.89 10.39 -3.92
N GLU A 41 -5.38 11.19 -4.86
CA GLU A 41 -3.99 11.17 -5.31
C GLU A 41 -3.01 11.27 -4.14
N SER A 42 -3.27 12.13 -3.14
CA SER A 42 -2.40 12.27 -1.98
C SER A 42 -2.21 10.96 -1.22
N GLN A 43 -3.28 10.19 -1.02
CA GLN A 43 -3.26 8.90 -0.35
C GLN A 43 -2.53 7.85 -1.19
N GLN A 44 -2.75 7.87 -2.50
CA GLN A 44 -2.08 6.97 -3.44
C GLN A 44 -0.57 7.21 -3.44
N GLN A 45 -0.13 8.48 -3.48
CA GLN A 45 1.29 8.85 -3.42
C GLN A 45 1.97 8.41 -2.11
N GLU A 46 1.29 8.55 -0.97
CA GLU A 46 1.80 8.03 0.31
C GLU A 46 1.99 6.51 0.28
N ILE A 47 1.04 5.79 -0.33
CA ILE A 47 1.12 4.34 -0.48
C ILE A 47 2.28 3.92 -1.39
N LEU A 48 2.47 4.58 -2.54
CA LEU A 48 3.59 4.30 -3.44
C LEU A 48 4.94 4.47 -2.75
N ARG A 49 5.10 5.56 -1.98
CA ARG A 49 6.30 5.79 -1.14
C ARG A 49 6.46 4.72 -0.06
N GLY A 50 5.33 4.25 0.49
CA GLY A 50 5.26 3.13 1.42
C GLY A 50 5.85 1.84 0.84
N PHE A 51 5.46 1.46 -0.38
CA PHE A 51 6.00 0.27 -1.05
C PHE A 51 7.50 0.36 -1.27
N GLU A 52 8.02 1.52 -1.67
CA GLU A 52 9.46 1.73 -1.78
C GLU A 52 10.17 1.58 -0.43
N ARG A 53 9.57 2.08 0.66
CA ARG A 53 10.10 1.88 2.02
C ARG A 53 10.09 0.41 2.43
N ILE A 54 8.99 -0.31 2.17
CA ILE A 54 8.86 -1.75 2.45
C ILE A 54 9.96 -2.51 1.73
N ARG A 55 10.12 -2.29 0.42
CA ARG A 55 11.17 -2.90 -0.39
C ARG A 55 12.56 -2.68 0.20
N ARG A 56 12.88 -1.46 0.63
CA ARG A 56 14.18 -1.14 1.26
C ARG A 56 14.41 -1.88 2.58
N VAL A 57 13.37 -2.04 3.38
CA VAL A 57 13.48 -2.61 4.73
C VAL A 57 13.41 -4.15 4.72
N THR A 58 12.57 -4.74 3.85
CA THR A 58 12.34 -6.19 3.81
C THR A 58 13.10 -6.90 2.69
N GLY A 59 13.45 -6.17 1.62
CA GLY A 59 13.97 -6.74 0.37
C GLY A 59 12.91 -7.39 -0.52
N TRP A 60 11.62 -7.26 -0.19
CA TRP A 60 10.56 -7.87 -0.98
C TRP A 60 10.29 -7.09 -2.25
N ASP A 61 10.13 -7.85 -3.33
CA ASP A 61 9.65 -7.32 -4.60
C ASP A 61 8.12 -7.44 -4.67
N ALA A 62 7.47 -6.31 -4.85
CA ALA A 62 6.02 -6.19 -5.00
C ALA A 62 5.67 -5.36 -6.24
N SER A 63 6.59 -5.26 -7.21
CA SER A 63 6.43 -4.42 -8.40
C SER A 63 5.20 -4.77 -9.22
N ASP A 64 4.91 -6.05 -9.41
CA ASP A 64 3.70 -6.48 -10.15
C ASP A 64 2.43 -6.03 -9.43
N PHE A 65 2.35 -6.24 -8.10
CA PHE A 65 1.21 -5.79 -7.30
C PHE A 65 1.05 -4.26 -7.28
N LEU A 66 2.17 -3.54 -7.35
CA LEU A 66 2.17 -2.08 -7.41
C LEU A 66 1.69 -1.59 -8.78
N HIS A 67 2.08 -2.28 -9.84
CA HIS A 67 1.63 -2.00 -11.20
C HIS A 67 0.11 -2.18 -11.33
N ASP A 68 -0.43 -3.32 -10.88
CA ASP A 68 -1.88 -3.58 -10.85
C ASP A 68 -2.63 -2.48 -10.07
N LEU A 69 -2.07 -2.06 -8.94
CA LEU A 69 -2.66 -1.01 -8.11
C LEU A 69 -2.68 0.35 -8.80
N GLN A 70 -1.62 0.69 -9.54
CA GLN A 70 -1.55 1.93 -10.32
C GLN A 70 -2.51 1.91 -11.52
N GLU A 71 -2.68 0.77 -12.17
CA GLU A 71 -3.69 0.57 -13.21
C GLU A 71 -5.10 0.74 -12.66
N GLU A 72 -5.42 0.12 -11.52
CA GLU A 72 -6.73 0.26 -10.85
C GLU A 72 -7.05 1.70 -10.43
N TRP A 73 -6.04 2.48 -10.11
CA TRP A 73 -6.18 3.90 -9.81
C TRP A 73 -6.24 4.79 -11.05
N GLY A 74 -6.03 4.25 -12.26
CA GLY A 74 -5.98 5.00 -13.50
C GLY A 74 -4.76 5.91 -13.61
N LEU A 75 -3.63 5.55 -12.97
CA LEU A 75 -2.37 6.30 -13.06
C LEU A 75 -1.50 5.90 -14.26
N LEU A 76 -1.85 4.80 -14.92
CA LEU A 76 -1.20 4.34 -16.13
C LEU A 76 -2.11 4.68 -17.31
N ASP A 77 -1.63 5.57 -18.19
CA ASP A 77 -2.29 5.84 -19.46
C ASP A 77 -2.26 4.56 -20.32
N SER A 78 -3.44 4.13 -20.80
CA SER A 78 -3.59 3.01 -21.74
C SER A 78 -3.11 3.35 -23.16
#